data_AF-A0A1E3PBK1-F1
#
_entry.id   AF-A0A1E3PBK1-F1
#
_cell.length_a   1.000
_cell.length_b   1.000
_cell.length_c   1.000
_cell.angle_alpha   90.00
_cell.angle_beta   90.00
_cell.angle_gamma   90.00
#
_symmetry.space_group_name_H-M   'P 1'
#
loop_
_entity.id
_entity.type
_entity.pdbx_description
1 polymer ?
#
loop_
_entity_poly.entity_id
_entity_poly.type
_entity_poly.pdbx_seq_one_letter_code
_entity_poly.pdbx_strand_id
1 'polypeptide(L)'
;MPSMITANKDINDTLDERVGSTRLFTTEILSYCKNANEVSHIQLDLIHNKLQKKTVPELQKLKQDLIRSFSVAKTQIDHSKLYYNNILEDKDDLKKQLSEETISKKKEQLMKKLFTSKKKIEQLTKKKLEVREINRIIDSFSGIQELSYNEDQLKQIFGDQADAIKNAPGILKRASLVRVKKEQPDVKMEDKEEDEKKDEKKDDGSKKEEDNKVEEFETKEVIRYVFKTNLANSVEKLKEIQTQLLSSIEQYEKDIDRIKRSYIEDVQKFEAIKKILDPASVDQENGIDKEHHEDEDVEMGEAEGETPEAVDETVAEAGDPEDHHSEAESDIGDEAYR
;
A
#
# COMPACT_ATOMS: atom_id res chain seq x y z
N MET A 1 72.24 18.98 45.06
CA MET A 1 72.44 18.55 43.66
C MET A 1 71.97 17.11 43.47
N PRO A 2 70.72 16.85 43.06
CA PRO A 2 70.24 15.51 42.70
C PRO A 2 69.95 15.31 41.20
N SER A 3 70.05 16.34 40.35
CA SER A 3 69.48 16.31 38.99
C SER A 3 70.28 15.54 37.92
N MET A 4 71.59 15.33 38.10
CA MET A 4 72.40 14.60 37.10
C MET A 4 72.32 13.07 37.22
N ILE A 5 71.97 12.54 38.39
CA ILE A 5 71.88 11.08 38.62
C ILE A 5 70.58 10.53 38.03
N THR A 6 69.48 11.28 38.15
CA THR A 6 68.18 10.93 37.54
C THR A 6 68.21 11.02 36.01
N ALA A 7 68.85 12.05 35.45
CA ALA A 7 68.96 12.20 33.99
C ALA A 7 69.72 11.05 33.31
N ASN A 8 70.79 10.54 33.95
CA ASN A 8 71.54 9.40 33.43
C ASN A 8 70.77 8.08 33.53
N LYS A 9 69.89 7.94 34.54
CA LYS A 9 69.04 6.77 34.68
C LYS A 9 67.96 6.74 33.59
N ASP A 10 67.28 7.87 33.37
CA ASP A 10 66.24 7.97 32.36
C ASP A 10 66.80 7.76 30.93
N ILE A 11 68.00 8.27 30.64
CA ILE A 11 68.68 8.03 29.36
C ILE A 11 69.03 6.55 29.17
N ASN A 12 69.54 5.88 30.21
CA ASN A 12 69.86 4.45 30.14
C ASN A 12 68.61 3.59 30.02
N ASP A 13 67.54 3.90 30.75
CA ASP A 13 66.27 3.17 30.67
C ASP A 13 65.64 3.34 29.28
N THR A 14 65.70 4.55 28.70
CA THR A 14 65.21 4.81 27.33
C THR A 14 66.09 4.12 26.27
N LEU A 15 67.40 4.05 26.48
CA LEU A 15 68.32 3.30 25.62
C LEU A 15 68.06 1.79 25.70
N ASP A 16 67.84 1.25 26.89
CA ASP A 16 67.53 -0.17 27.10
C ASP A 16 66.16 -0.54 26.51
N GLU A 17 65.16 0.32 26.60
CA GLU A 17 63.87 0.13 25.95
C GLU A 17 64.00 0.19 24.41
N ARG A 18 64.82 1.12 23.89
CA ARG A 18 65.06 1.28 22.45
C ARG A 18 65.91 0.14 21.88
N VAL A 19 66.90 -0.35 22.61
CA VAL A 19 67.75 -1.49 22.23
C VAL A 19 66.99 -2.82 22.40
N GLY A 20 66.20 -2.96 23.46
CA GLY A 20 65.34 -4.11 23.72
C GLY A 20 64.23 -4.28 22.69
N SER A 21 63.67 -3.17 22.18
CA SER A 21 62.67 -3.18 21.11
C SER A 21 63.25 -3.34 19.69
N THR A 22 64.54 -3.09 19.48
CA THR A 22 65.20 -3.22 18.15
C THR A 22 65.98 -4.53 17.95
N ARG A 23 66.31 -5.29 19.01
CA ARG A 23 67.05 -6.56 18.90
C ARG A 23 66.18 -7.76 19.24
N LEU A 24 65.33 -8.16 18.31
CA LEU A 24 64.78 -9.52 18.31
C LEU A 24 65.18 -10.21 17.01
N PHE A 25 66.44 -10.65 16.96
CA PHE A 25 66.75 -11.75 16.05
C PHE A 25 65.94 -12.95 16.51
N THR A 26 65.25 -13.60 15.58
CA THR A 26 64.49 -14.80 15.90
C THR A 26 65.44 -15.88 16.42
N THR A 27 64.90 -16.83 17.17
CA THR A 27 65.63 -17.98 17.72
C THR A 27 66.47 -18.71 16.66
N GLU A 28 65.97 -18.75 15.42
CA GLU A 28 66.60 -19.40 14.27
C GLU A 28 67.84 -18.61 13.79
N ILE A 29 67.74 -17.29 13.70
CA ILE A 29 68.86 -16.41 13.31
C ILE A 29 69.95 -16.46 14.40
N LEU A 30 69.54 -16.40 15.67
CA LEU A 30 70.46 -16.54 16.80
C LEU A 30 71.17 -17.89 16.81
N SER A 31 70.46 -18.98 16.48
CA SER A 31 71.05 -20.32 16.36
C SER A 31 72.11 -20.39 15.26
N TYR A 32 71.87 -19.76 14.11
CA TYR A 32 72.87 -19.68 13.04
C TYR A 32 74.09 -18.87 13.49
N CYS A 33 73.88 -17.68 14.06
CA CYS A 33 74.97 -16.83 14.56
C CYS A 33 75.82 -17.54 15.61
N LYS A 34 75.20 -18.32 16.51
CA LYS A 34 75.91 -19.14 17.50
C LYS A 34 76.82 -20.18 16.84
N ASN A 35 76.31 -20.95 15.89
CA ASN A 35 77.09 -21.97 15.18
C ASN A 35 78.21 -21.34 14.34
N ALA A 36 77.95 -20.20 13.71
CA ALA A 36 78.96 -19.45 12.95
C ALA A 36 80.07 -18.92 13.86
N ASN A 37 79.73 -18.35 15.01
CA ASN A 37 80.70 -17.89 16.00
C ASN A 37 81.54 -19.04 16.55
N GLU A 38 80.95 -20.22 16.80
CA GLU A 38 81.70 -21.39 17.23
C GLU A 38 82.75 -21.81 16.19
N VAL A 39 82.41 -21.80 14.90
CA VAL A 39 83.38 -22.05 13.82
C VAL A 39 84.48 -20.99 13.81
N SER A 40 84.13 -19.71 13.95
CA SER A 40 85.13 -18.63 14.03
C SER A 40 86.05 -18.76 15.23
N HIS A 41 85.55 -19.16 16.40
CA HIS A 41 86.38 -19.42 17.58
C HIS A 41 87.36 -20.58 17.33
N ILE A 42 86.91 -21.68 16.71
CA ILE A 42 87.80 -22.79 16.34
C ILE A 42 88.90 -22.33 15.36
N GLN A 43 88.55 -21.51 14.38
CA GLN A 43 89.52 -20.96 13.42
C GLN A 43 90.55 -20.06 14.11
N LEU A 44 90.12 -19.20 15.04
CA LEU A 44 91.02 -18.34 15.81
C LEU A 44 91.92 -19.15 16.74
N ASP A 45 91.40 -20.17 17.42
CA ASP A 45 92.19 -21.02 18.30
C ASP A 45 93.24 -21.84 17.52
N LEU A 46 92.91 -22.26 16.29
CA LEU A 46 93.87 -22.88 15.38
C LEU A 46 95.01 -21.92 15.01
N ILE A 47 94.69 -20.68 14.62
CA ILE A 47 95.68 -19.66 14.26
C ILE A 47 96.63 -19.36 15.43
N HIS A 48 96.11 -19.33 16.66
CA HIS A 48 96.90 -19.04 17.87
C HIS A 48 97.57 -20.27 18.50
N ASN A 49 97.51 -21.44 17.85
CA ASN A 49 98.01 -22.73 18.38
C ASN A 49 97.46 -23.08 19.78
N LYS A 50 96.21 -22.69 20.07
CA LYS A 50 95.50 -22.96 21.34
C LYS A 50 94.33 -23.94 21.18
N LEU A 51 94.23 -24.59 20.04
CA LEU A 51 93.10 -25.46 19.72
C LEU A 51 93.01 -26.63 20.70
N GLN A 52 91.90 -26.71 21.42
CA GLN A 52 91.54 -27.86 22.23
C GLN A 52 91.26 -29.08 21.32
N LYS A 53 91.51 -30.30 21.81
CA LYS A 53 91.25 -31.52 21.05
C LYS A 53 89.76 -31.65 20.71
N LYS A 54 89.36 -31.25 19.50
CA LYS A 54 88.05 -31.59 18.91
C LYS A 54 88.17 -32.83 18.05
N THR A 55 87.17 -33.70 18.11
CA THR A 55 87.11 -34.93 17.30
C THR A 55 86.54 -34.65 15.90
N VAL A 56 86.90 -35.47 14.91
CA VAL A 56 86.36 -35.36 13.55
C VAL A 56 84.82 -35.45 13.52
N PRO A 57 84.16 -36.34 14.30
CA PRO A 57 82.69 -36.37 14.38
C PRO A 57 82.06 -35.08 14.91
N GLU A 58 82.68 -34.41 15.89
CA GLU A 58 82.18 -33.13 16.41
C GLU A 58 82.25 -32.01 15.36
N LEU A 59 83.32 -31.98 14.55
CA LEU A 59 83.44 -31.04 13.44
C LEU A 59 82.42 -31.33 12.33
N GLN A 60 82.17 -32.61 12.03
CA GLN A 60 81.13 -33.00 11.07
C GLN A 60 79.73 -32.60 11.55
N LYS A 61 79.44 -32.78 12.84
CA LYS A 61 78.19 -32.34 13.46
C LYS A 61 78.03 -30.82 13.39
N LEU A 62 79.06 -30.06 13.77
CA LEU A 62 79.03 -28.60 13.70
C LEU A 62 78.81 -28.09 12.27
N LYS A 63 79.40 -28.75 11.27
CA LYS A 63 79.15 -28.45 9.85
C LYS A 63 77.68 -28.67 9.49
N GLN A 64 77.09 -29.80 9.87
CA GLN A 64 75.69 -30.09 9.60
C GLN A 64 74.76 -29.11 10.32
N ASP A 65 75.04 -28.79 11.58
CA ASP A 65 74.28 -27.84 12.39
C ASP A 65 74.36 -26.42 11.81
N LEU A 66 75.52 -26.00 11.31
CA LEU A 66 75.69 -24.72 10.62
C LEU A 66 74.86 -24.66 9.33
N ILE A 67 74.93 -25.70 8.48
CA ILE A 67 74.15 -25.77 7.24
C ILE A 67 72.65 -25.71 7.55
N ARG A 68 72.19 -26.51 8.52
CA ARG A 68 70.78 -26.57 8.90
C ARG A 68 70.29 -25.23 9.44
N SER A 69 71.03 -24.65 10.40
CA SER A 69 70.66 -23.36 11.00
C SER A 69 70.69 -22.22 9.97
N PHE A 70 71.63 -22.23 9.02
CA PHE A 70 71.65 -21.30 7.90
C PHE A 70 70.40 -21.41 7.03
N SER A 71 70.03 -22.63 6.61
CA SER A 71 68.83 -22.85 5.78
C SER A 71 67.57 -22.36 6.48
N VAL A 72 67.39 -22.68 7.76
CA VAL A 72 66.21 -22.25 8.54
C VAL A 72 66.18 -20.73 8.70
N ALA A 73 67.30 -20.10 9.08
CA ALA A 73 67.39 -18.65 9.22
C ALA A 73 67.11 -17.93 7.89
N LYS A 74 67.60 -18.47 6.77
CA LYS A 74 67.33 -17.94 5.42
C LYS A 74 65.83 -18.00 5.09
N THR A 75 65.20 -19.16 5.27
CA THR A 75 63.76 -19.32 5.02
C THR A 75 62.92 -18.39 5.89
N GLN A 76 63.30 -18.21 7.17
CA GLN A 76 62.62 -17.28 8.07
C GLN A 76 62.69 -15.84 7.55
N ILE A 77 63.87 -15.39 7.11
CA ILE A 77 64.06 -14.05 6.53
C ILE A 77 63.23 -13.88 5.25
N ASP A 78 63.24 -14.88 4.37
CA ASP A 78 62.49 -14.83 3.12
C ASP A 78 60.97 -14.78 3.38
N HIS A 79 60.48 -15.55 4.35
CA HIS A 79 59.08 -15.50 4.79
C HIS A 79 58.71 -14.13 5.36
N SER A 80 59.55 -13.56 6.25
CA SER A 80 59.31 -12.21 6.80
C SER A 80 59.29 -11.12 5.73
N LYS A 81 60.13 -11.23 4.69
CA LYS A 81 60.10 -10.30 3.55
C LYS A 81 58.79 -10.39 2.76
N LEU A 82 58.33 -11.61 2.46
CA LEU A 82 57.05 -11.81 1.78
C LEU A 82 55.89 -11.25 2.58
N TYR A 83 55.85 -11.56 3.88
CA TYR A 83 54.81 -11.04 4.77
C TYR A 83 54.80 -9.50 4.81
N TYR A 84 55.98 -8.88 4.90
CA TYR A 84 56.09 -7.42 4.89
C TYR A 84 55.61 -6.80 3.56
N ASN A 85 55.95 -7.40 2.42
CA ASN A 85 55.48 -6.94 1.12
C ASN A 85 53.95 -7.04 1.01
N ASN A 86 53.35 -8.15 1.48
CA ASN A 86 51.89 -8.30 1.50
C ASN A 86 51.23 -7.21 2.35
N ILE A 87 51.78 -6.87 3.52
CA ILE A 87 51.26 -5.77 4.35
C ILE A 87 51.32 -4.43 3.61
N LEU A 88 52.39 -4.18 2.85
CA LEU A 88 52.50 -2.95 2.06
C LEU A 88 51.44 -2.89 0.94
N GLU A 89 51.22 -4.01 0.24
CA GLU A 89 50.17 -4.12 -0.77
C GLU A 89 48.77 -3.90 -0.16
N ASP A 90 48.45 -4.58 0.94
CA ASP A 90 47.19 -4.41 1.67
C ASP A 90 46.98 -2.96 2.11
N LYS A 91 48.03 -2.29 2.56
CA LYS A 91 47.99 -0.88 2.96
C LYS A 91 47.66 0.03 1.77
N ASP A 92 48.27 -0.19 0.62
CA ASP A 92 48.04 0.61 -0.58
C ASP A 92 46.62 0.38 -1.13
N ASP A 93 46.12 -0.86 -1.07
CA ASP A 93 44.74 -1.20 -1.43
C ASP A 93 43.72 -0.55 -0.49
N LEU A 94 43.96 -0.59 0.83
CA LEU A 94 43.13 0.11 1.80
C LEU A 94 43.11 1.61 1.54
N LYS A 95 44.26 2.22 1.25
CA LYS A 95 44.35 3.65 0.92
C LYS A 95 43.54 4.00 -0.33
N LYS A 96 43.54 3.12 -1.33
CA LYS A 96 42.73 3.30 -2.55
C LYS A 96 41.24 3.14 -2.26
N GLN A 97 40.82 2.14 -1.49
CA GLN A 97 39.42 1.93 -1.12
C GLN A 97 38.86 3.05 -0.23
N LEU A 98 39.70 3.60 0.66
CA LEU A 98 39.38 4.71 1.55
C LEU A 98 39.70 6.08 0.93
N SER A 99 40.04 6.13 -0.35
CA SER A 99 40.21 7.40 -1.06
C SER A 99 38.92 8.19 -1.06
N GLU A 100 39.03 9.52 -0.97
CA GLU A 100 37.88 10.43 -0.97
C GLU A 100 37.00 10.22 -2.21
N GLU A 101 37.60 9.89 -3.37
CA GLU A 101 36.87 9.60 -4.59
C GLU A 101 35.99 8.34 -4.45
N THR A 102 36.53 7.26 -3.87
CA THR A 102 35.79 6.01 -3.69
C THR A 102 34.67 6.18 -2.67
N ILE A 103 34.97 6.87 -1.55
CA ILE A 103 33.98 7.21 -0.52
C ILE A 103 32.87 8.08 -1.11
N SER A 104 33.22 9.10 -1.90
CA SER A 104 32.26 9.99 -2.56
C SER A 104 31.33 9.24 -3.51
N LYS A 105 31.88 8.35 -4.36
CA LYS A 105 31.08 7.50 -5.26
C LYS A 105 30.13 6.58 -4.47
N LYS A 106 30.59 5.96 -3.38
CA LYS A 106 29.75 5.11 -2.52
C LYS A 106 28.65 5.92 -1.82
N LYS A 107 28.96 7.14 -1.37
CA LYS A 107 27.98 8.07 -0.79
C LYS A 107 26.91 8.46 -1.80
N GLU A 108 27.29 8.76 -3.05
CA GLU A 108 26.33 9.07 -4.12
C GLU A 108 25.39 7.89 -4.39
N GLN A 109 25.92 6.67 -4.47
CA GLN A 109 25.11 5.45 -4.63
C GLN A 109 24.13 5.26 -3.46
N LEU A 110 24.58 5.51 -2.23
CA LEU A 110 23.74 5.42 -1.04
C LEU A 110 22.61 6.46 -1.07
N MET A 111 22.92 7.71 -1.45
CA MET A 111 21.93 8.77 -1.59
C MET A 111 20.88 8.43 -2.65
N LYS A 112 21.27 7.89 -3.81
CA LYS A 112 20.32 7.41 -4.84
C LYS A 112 19.39 6.32 -4.29
N LYS A 113 19.91 5.35 -3.54
CA LYS A 113 19.09 4.32 -2.88
C LYS A 113 18.16 4.91 -1.81
N LEU A 114 18.61 5.90 -1.06
CA LEU A 114 17.80 6.58 -0.06
C LEU A 114 16.63 7.36 -0.69
N PHE A 115 16.89 8.14 -1.74
CA PHE A 115 15.84 8.88 -2.46
C PHE A 115 14.80 7.96 -3.10
N THR A 116 15.25 6.88 -3.73
CA THR A 116 14.32 5.90 -4.32
C THR A 116 13.47 5.20 -3.27
N SER A 117 14.06 4.87 -2.11
CA SER A 117 13.31 4.28 -0.99
C SER A 117 12.29 5.25 -0.41
N LYS A 118 12.68 6.53 -0.21
CA LYS A 118 11.77 7.57 0.27
C LYS A 118 10.56 7.75 -0.66
N LYS A 119 10.78 7.79 -1.97
CA LYS A 119 9.70 7.89 -2.97
C LYS A 119 8.73 6.70 -2.89
N LYS A 120 9.24 5.49 -2.69
CA LYS A 120 8.39 4.29 -2.51
C LYS A 120 7.56 4.35 -1.22
N ILE A 121 8.16 4.83 -0.13
CA ILE A 121 7.45 5.01 1.16
C ILE A 121 6.32 6.03 1.01
N GLU A 122 6.55 7.15 0.32
CA GLU A 122 5.51 8.16 0.06
C GLU A 122 4.36 7.57 -0.76
N GLN A 123 4.65 6.80 -1.81
CA GLN A 123 3.63 6.11 -2.61
C GLN A 123 2.81 5.11 -1.79
N LEU A 124 3.47 4.31 -0.95
CA LEU A 124 2.79 3.36 -0.06
C LEU A 124 1.91 4.08 0.97
N THR A 125 2.37 5.22 1.48
CA THR A 125 1.61 6.02 2.44
C THR A 125 0.34 6.59 1.81
N LYS A 126 0.41 7.06 0.56
CA LYS A 126 -0.77 7.50 -0.20
C LYS A 126 -1.77 6.36 -0.38
N LYS A 127 -1.33 5.19 -0.85
CA LYS A 127 -2.19 4.01 -0.99
C LYS A 127 -2.83 3.58 0.33
N LYS A 128 -2.10 3.66 1.44
CA LYS A 128 -2.65 3.36 2.78
C LYS A 128 -3.73 4.36 3.22
N LEU A 129 -3.67 5.61 2.76
CA LEU A 129 -4.74 6.59 3.00
C LEU A 129 -5.95 6.29 2.12
N GLU A 130 -5.75 5.99 0.84
CA GLU A 130 -6.83 5.59 -0.09
C GLU A 130 -7.60 4.37 0.44
N VAL A 131 -6.89 3.33 0.90
CA VAL A 131 -7.54 2.14 1.50
C VAL A 131 -8.32 2.49 2.77
N ARG A 132 -7.80 3.40 3.61
CA ARG A 132 -8.53 3.86 4.80
C ARG A 132 -9.79 4.63 4.43
N GLU A 133 -9.75 5.43 3.37
CA GLU A 133 -10.91 6.16 2.87
C GLU A 133 -11.96 5.21 2.29
N ILE A 134 -11.54 4.22 1.50
CA ILE A 134 -12.42 3.16 1.00
C ILE A 134 -13.09 2.42 2.16
N ASN A 135 -12.32 1.99 3.17
CA ASN A 135 -12.89 1.30 4.33
C ASN A 135 -13.89 2.18 5.08
N ARG A 136 -13.60 3.47 5.25
CA ARG A 136 -14.54 4.42 5.86
C ARG A 136 -15.84 4.55 5.06
N ILE A 137 -15.75 4.55 3.72
CA ILE A 137 -16.93 4.56 2.84
C ILE A 137 -17.71 3.24 3.01
N ILE A 138 -17.02 2.10 3.03
CA ILE A 138 -17.65 0.78 3.25
C ILE A 138 -18.37 0.73 4.60
N ASP A 139 -17.73 1.20 5.67
CA ASP A 139 -18.33 1.25 7.01
C ASP A 139 -19.62 2.08 7.01
N SER A 140 -19.70 3.12 6.17
CA SER A 140 -20.90 3.95 6.03
C SER A 140 -22.09 3.23 5.38
N PHE A 141 -21.87 2.08 4.72
CA PHE A 141 -22.93 1.26 4.12
C PHE A 141 -23.59 0.27 5.10
N SER A 142 -23.12 0.18 6.35
CA SER A 142 -23.67 -0.73 7.37
C SER A 142 -25.05 -0.32 7.94
N GLY A 143 -25.64 0.78 7.45
CA GLY A 143 -26.94 1.29 7.91
C GLY A 143 -27.86 1.76 6.78
N ILE A 144 -29.02 2.31 7.17
CA ILE A 144 -29.95 2.96 6.24
C ILE A 144 -29.33 4.29 5.81
N GLN A 145 -29.00 4.42 4.52
CA GLN A 145 -28.39 5.60 3.95
C GLN A 145 -29.41 6.39 3.12
N GLU A 146 -29.41 7.72 3.25
CA GLU A 146 -30.18 8.60 2.38
C GLU A 146 -29.40 8.85 1.09
N LEU A 147 -29.89 8.33 -0.03
CA LEU A 147 -29.37 8.64 -1.35
C LEU A 147 -30.20 9.75 -1.97
N SER A 148 -29.54 10.77 -2.53
CA SER A 148 -30.20 11.90 -3.20
C SER A 148 -29.72 12.03 -4.64
N TYR A 149 -30.65 12.02 -5.58
CA TYR A 149 -30.34 12.16 -7.00
C TYR A 149 -31.18 13.27 -7.62
N ASN A 150 -30.61 13.99 -8.59
CA ASN A 150 -31.40 14.84 -9.48
C ASN A 150 -32.04 14.00 -10.59
N GLU A 151 -32.90 14.62 -11.39
CA GLU A 151 -33.65 13.92 -12.45
C GLU A 151 -32.74 13.30 -13.52
N ASP A 152 -31.69 14.01 -13.92
CA ASP A 152 -30.74 13.53 -14.93
C ASP A 152 -29.93 12.33 -14.43
N GLN A 153 -29.50 12.36 -13.16
CA GLN A 153 -28.79 11.25 -12.51
C GLN A 153 -29.69 10.02 -12.37
N LEU A 154 -30.97 10.21 -12.04
CA LEU A 154 -31.93 9.10 -12.00
C LEU A 154 -32.09 8.44 -13.36
N LYS A 155 -32.28 9.24 -14.42
CA LYS A 155 -32.37 8.74 -15.80
C LYS A 155 -31.07 8.03 -16.21
N GLN A 156 -29.92 8.56 -15.82
CA GLN A 156 -28.63 7.95 -16.14
C GLN A 156 -28.40 6.61 -15.42
N ILE A 157 -28.79 6.50 -14.15
CA ILE A 157 -28.52 5.31 -13.32
C ILE A 157 -29.57 4.23 -13.56
N PHE A 158 -30.84 4.60 -13.67
CA PHE A 158 -31.97 3.67 -13.68
C PHE A 158 -32.69 3.57 -15.04
N GLY A 159 -32.31 4.39 -16.03
CA GLY A 159 -32.86 4.33 -17.39
C GLY A 159 -34.39 4.46 -17.41
N ASP A 160 -35.05 3.51 -18.08
CA ASP A 160 -36.50 3.48 -18.27
C ASP A 160 -37.28 3.33 -16.95
N GLN A 161 -36.64 2.84 -15.89
CA GLN A 161 -37.26 2.70 -14.57
C GLN A 161 -37.23 3.99 -13.75
N ALA A 162 -36.55 5.05 -14.22
CA ALA A 162 -36.39 6.29 -13.48
C ALA A 162 -37.74 6.93 -13.10
N ASP A 163 -38.73 6.91 -14.00
CA ASP A 163 -40.04 7.51 -13.74
C ASP A 163 -40.90 6.66 -12.78
N ALA A 164 -40.76 5.34 -12.83
CA ALA A 164 -41.38 4.44 -11.85
C ALA A 164 -40.79 4.66 -10.45
N ILE A 165 -39.47 4.82 -10.36
CA ILE A 165 -38.77 5.08 -9.10
C ILE A 165 -39.20 6.43 -8.52
N LYS A 166 -39.22 7.52 -9.31
CA LYS A 166 -39.64 8.86 -8.85
C LYS A 166 -40.99 8.89 -8.15
N ASN A 167 -41.90 7.99 -8.56
CA ASN A 167 -43.27 7.91 -8.08
C ASN A 167 -43.49 6.75 -7.08
N ALA A 168 -42.42 6.04 -6.68
CA ALA A 168 -42.51 4.96 -5.73
C ALA A 168 -42.87 5.47 -4.31
N PRO A 169 -43.67 4.71 -3.55
CA PRO A 169 -44.01 5.07 -2.18
C PRO A 169 -42.75 5.15 -1.31
N GLY A 170 -42.62 6.23 -0.54
CA GLY A 170 -41.48 6.47 0.36
C GLY A 170 -40.35 7.35 -0.19
N ILE A 171 -40.45 7.84 -1.43
CA ILE A 171 -39.50 8.82 -1.99
C ILE A 171 -39.91 10.25 -1.63
N LEU A 172 -38.96 11.01 -1.06
CA LEU A 172 -39.13 12.42 -0.72
C LEU A 172 -38.61 13.31 -1.85
N LYS A 173 -39.44 14.24 -2.32
CA LYS A 173 -39.00 15.30 -3.25
C LYS A 173 -38.55 16.51 -2.43
N ARG A 174 -37.26 16.83 -2.48
CA ARG A 174 -36.68 18.02 -1.82
C ARG A 174 -36.18 18.99 -2.88
N ALA A 175 -36.66 20.22 -2.85
CA ALA A 175 -36.09 21.28 -3.67
C ALA A 175 -34.70 21.66 -3.13
N SER A 176 -33.72 21.78 -4.02
CA SER A 176 -32.37 22.20 -3.65
C SER A 176 -31.82 23.19 -4.68
N LEU A 177 -31.17 24.25 -4.20
CA LEU A 177 -30.48 25.20 -5.07
C LEU A 177 -29.13 24.61 -5.50
N VAL A 178 -28.93 24.43 -6.81
CA VAL A 178 -27.61 24.05 -7.35
C VAL A 178 -27.12 25.12 -8.32
N ARG A 179 -25.82 25.39 -8.25
CA ARG A 179 -25.13 26.37 -9.09
C ARG A 179 -24.79 25.72 -10.43
N VAL A 180 -25.30 26.30 -11.52
CA VAL A 180 -25.05 25.83 -12.90
C VAL A 180 -24.25 26.90 -13.63
N LYS A 181 -23.19 26.49 -14.34
CA LYS A 181 -22.39 27.41 -15.18
C LYS A 181 -23.26 27.90 -16.34
N LYS A 182 -23.24 29.21 -16.58
CA LYS A 182 -23.96 29.84 -17.68
C LYS A 182 -23.26 29.50 -19.01
N GLU A 183 -23.94 28.78 -19.91
CA GLU A 183 -23.45 28.62 -21.29
C GLU A 183 -23.54 29.98 -21.99
N GLN A 184 -22.40 30.49 -22.48
CA GLN A 184 -22.39 31.70 -23.30
C GLN A 184 -22.96 31.36 -24.69
N PRO A 185 -23.85 32.18 -25.26
CA PRO A 185 -24.33 31.97 -26.63
C PRO A 185 -23.20 32.20 -27.63
N ASP A 186 -23.04 31.27 -28.57
CA ASP A 186 -22.11 31.36 -29.69
C ASP A 186 -22.34 32.66 -30.48
N VAL A 187 -21.43 33.62 -30.33
CA VAL A 187 -21.37 34.78 -31.21
C VAL A 187 -20.72 34.32 -32.51
N LYS A 188 -21.55 34.20 -33.55
CA LYS A 188 -21.12 34.08 -34.95
C LYS A 188 -20.16 35.24 -35.26
N MET A 189 -18.90 34.92 -35.53
CA MET A 189 -17.94 35.84 -36.11
C MET A 189 -18.20 35.89 -37.63
N GLU A 190 -18.72 37.02 -38.12
CA GLU A 190 -18.58 37.39 -39.52
C GLU A 190 -17.25 38.13 -39.72
N ASP A 191 -16.60 37.79 -40.83
CA ASP A 191 -15.30 38.25 -41.28
C ASP A 191 -15.21 39.77 -41.47
N LYS A 192 -14.09 40.36 -41.02
CA LYS A 192 -13.45 41.49 -41.72
C LYS A 192 -11.93 41.38 -41.63
N GLU A 193 -11.35 41.13 -42.80
CA GLU A 193 -9.95 41.37 -43.15
C GLU A 193 -9.65 42.89 -43.16
N GLU A 194 -8.47 43.28 -42.66
CA GLU A 194 -7.36 43.84 -43.45
C GLU A 194 -6.40 44.67 -42.58
N ASP A 195 -5.21 44.10 -42.44
CA ASP A 195 -3.90 44.65 -42.84
C ASP A 195 -3.09 45.73 -42.07
N GLU A 196 -1.82 45.32 -41.95
CA GLU A 196 -0.54 46.04 -41.99
C GLU A 196 0.12 46.72 -40.76
N LYS A 197 1.08 45.95 -40.19
CA LYS A 197 2.55 46.18 -40.08
C LYS A 197 3.14 47.30 -39.20
N LYS A 198 4.01 46.81 -38.29
CA LYS A 198 5.38 47.28 -37.89
C LYS A 198 5.45 48.60 -37.08
N ASP A 199 6.22 48.75 -36.00
CA ASP A 199 7.57 48.28 -35.70
C ASP A 199 7.89 48.21 -34.17
N GLU A 200 8.81 47.29 -33.86
CA GLU A 200 9.90 47.28 -32.86
C GLU A 200 9.83 47.97 -31.46
N LYS A 201 10.09 47.10 -30.46
CA LYS A 201 11.10 47.16 -29.36
C LYS A 201 10.67 47.51 -27.91
N LYS A 202 10.82 46.44 -27.10
CA LYS A 202 11.55 46.29 -25.81
C LYS A 202 10.85 46.58 -24.47
N ASP A 203 11.06 45.59 -23.58
CA ASP A 203 11.11 45.59 -22.10
C ASP A 203 9.83 46.10 -21.39
N ASP A 204 9.24 45.46 -20.40
CA ASP A 204 9.78 44.80 -19.21
C ASP A 204 8.60 44.02 -18.54
N GLY A 205 8.91 43.21 -17.53
CA GLY A 205 8.06 42.20 -16.91
C GLY A 205 6.61 42.61 -16.57
N SER A 206 5.67 41.79 -17.03
CA SER A 206 4.28 41.82 -16.58
C SER A 206 3.86 40.42 -16.12
N LYS A 207 3.38 40.37 -14.89
CA LYS A 207 2.72 39.25 -14.23
C LYS A 207 1.78 38.54 -15.19
N LYS A 208 1.80 37.20 -15.18
CA LYS A 208 0.64 36.41 -15.58
C LYS A 208 -0.50 36.74 -14.60
N GLU A 209 -1.27 37.77 -14.91
CA GLU A 209 -2.67 37.81 -14.50
C GLU A 209 -3.33 36.65 -15.23
N GLU A 210 -3.53 35.57 -14.49
CA GLU A 210 -4.48 34.54 -14.88
C GLU A 210 -5.79 35.26 -15.17
N ASP A 211 -6.28 35.11 -16.40
CA ASP A 211 -7.63 35.45 -16.80
C ASP A 211 -8.59 34.88 -15.77
N ASN A 212 -8.97 35.74 -14.82
CA ASN A 212 -10.00 35.45 -13.85
C ASN A 212 -11.32 35.58 -14.64
N LYS A 213 -11.59 34.60 -15.51
CA LYS A 213 -12.92 34.35 -16.04
C LYS A 213 -13.78 34.08 -14.81
N VAL A 214 -14.46 35.13 -14.37
CA VAL A 214 -15.54 35.03 -13.41
C VAL A 214 -16.56 34.11 -14.06
N GLU A 215 -16.52 32.82 -13.70
CA GLU A 215 -17.54 31.88 -14.11
C GLU A 215 -18.85 32.37 -13.48
N GLU A 216 -19.71 32.97 -14.30
CA GLU A 216 -21.05 33.34 -13.86
C GLU A 216 -21.84 32.05 -13.60
N PHE A 217 -22.13 31.80 -12.32
CA PHE A 217 -22.97 30.70 -11.88
C PHE A 217 -24.39 31.21 -11.66
N GLU A 218 -25.35 30.62 -12.35
CA GLU A 218 -26.77 30.81 -12.03
C GLU A 218 -27.19 29.76 -11.00
N THR A 219 -27.82 30.18 -9.91
CA THR A 219 -28.47 29.27 -8.97
C THR A 219 -29.81 28.86 -9.57
N LYS A 220 -29.92 27.59 -9.99
CA LYS A 220 -31.17 26.99 -10.42
C LYS A 220 -31.72 26.11 -9.29
N GLU A 221 -33.02 26.18 -9.07
CA GLU A 221 -33.71 25.27 -8.18
C GLU A 221 -33.88 23.92 -8.91
N VAL A 222 -33.34 22.85 -8.32
CA VAL A 222 -33.41 21.49 -8.87
C VAL A 222 -34.08 20.59 -7.83
N ILE A 223 -35.09 19.85 -8.27
CA ILE A 223 -35.75 18.83 -7.45
C ILE A 223 -34.79 17.65 -7.28
N ARG A 224 -34.50 17.31 -6.02
CA ARG A 224 -33.81 16.08 -5.65
C ARG A 224 -34.80 15.07 -5.11
N TYR A 225 -34.66 13.84 -5.59
CA TYR A 225 -35.40 12.69 -5.12
C TYR A 225 -34.54 11.97 -4.09
N VAL A 226 -35.02 11.90 -2.85
CA VAL A 226 -34.33 11.30 -1.72
C VAL A 226 -35.02 10.01 -1.34
N PHE A 227 -34.27 8.92 -1.29
CA PHE A 227 -34.78 7.64 -0.81
C PHE A 227 -33.79 6.99 0.16
N LYS A 228 -34.36 6.29 1.15
CA LYS A 228 -33.63 5.59 2.21
C LYS A 228 -33.40 4.16 1.75
N THR A 229 -32.15 3.75 1.59
CA THR A 229 -31.80 2.38 1.22
C THR A 229 -30.93 1.72 2.26
N ASN A 230 -31.13 0.42 2.43
CA ASN A 230 -30.18 -0.41 3.15
C ASN A 230 -29.14 -0.94 2.15
N LEU A 231 -27.90 -0.47 2.28
CA LEU A 231 -26.78 -0.86 1.41
C LEU A 231 -25.89 -1.94 2.07
N ALA A 232 -26.36 -2.59 3.13
CA ALA A 232 -25.59 -3.61 3.84
C ALA A 232 -25.31 -4.86 2.99
N ASN A 233 -26.14 -5.13 1.98
CA ASN A 233 -25.93 -6.26 1.07
C ASN A 233 -24.98 -5.88 -0.07
N SER A 234 -24.07 -6.80 -0.42
CA SER A 234 -23.22 -6.63 -1.61
C SER A 234 -24.06 -6.60 -2.88
N VAL A 235 -23.53 -5.92 -3.92
CA VAL A 235 -24.19 -5.83 -5.24
C VAL A 235 -24.49 -7.20 -5.83
N GLU A 236 -23.62 -8.19 -5.60
CA GLU A 236 -23.82 -9.57 -6.07
C GLU A 236 -25.04 -10.22 -5.40
N LYS A 237 -25.15 -10.12 -4.06
CA LYS A 237 -26.30 -10.63 -3.33
C LYS A 237 -27.61 -9.95 -3.74
N LEU A 238 -27.56 -8.64 -4.00
CA LEU A 238 -28.73 -7.90 -4.48
C LEU A 238 -29.20 -8.39 -5.85
N LYS A 239 -28.29 -8.72 -6.78
CA LYS A 239 -28.64 -9.31 -8.08
C LYS A 239 -29.26 -10.70 -7.95
N GLU A 240 -28.75 -11.53 -7.03
CA GLU A 240 -29.34 -12.85 -6.75
C GLU A 240 -30.77 -12.72 -6.22
N ILE A 241 -30.98 -11.86 -5.22
CA ILE A 241 -32.31 -11.59 -4.67
C ILE A 241 -33.25 -11.03 -5.75
N GLN A 242 -32.77 -10.12 -6.59
CA GLN A 242 -33.56 -9.56 -7.68
C GLN A 242 -34.02 -10.65 -8.66
N THR A 243 -33.13 -11.58 -9.02
CA THR A 243 -33.45 -12.67 -9.94
C THR A 243 -34.48 -13.63 -9.32
N GLN A 244 -34.35 -13.95 -8.03
CA GLN A 244 -35.32 -14.76 -7.30
C GLN A 244 -36.70 -14.08 -7.23
N LEU A 245 -36.73 -12.78 -6.93
CA LEU A 245 -37.97 -12.00 -6.89
C LEU A 245 -38.65 -11.94 -8.26
N LEU A 246 -37.89 -11.71 -9.33
CA LEU A 246 -38.44 -11.73 -10.70
C LEU A 246 -39.06 -13.08 -11.03
N SER A 247 -38.39 -14.19 -10.70
CA SER A 247 -38.95 -15.53 -10.93
C SER A 247 -40.23 -15.78 -10.12
N SER A 248 -40.31 -15.22 -8.90
CA SER A 248 -41.51 -15.32 -8.05
C SER A 248 -42.67 -14.50 -8.60
N ILE A 249 -42.39 -13.29 -9.12
CA ILE A 249 -43.39 -12.44 -9.77
C ILE A 249 -43.96 -13.15 -10.99
N GLU A 250 -43.12 -13.69 -11.86
CA GLU A 250 -43.58 -14.45 -13.05
C GLU A 250 -44.46 -15.65 -12.66
N GLN A 251 -44.16 -16.30 -11.52
CA GLN A 251 -44.98 -17.39 -11.01
C GLN A 251 -46.35 -16.89 -10.53
N TYR A 252 -46.38 -15.79 -9.76
CA TYR A 252 -47.64 -15.19 -9.32
C TYR A 252 -48.50 -14.70 -10.50
N GLU A 253 -47.90 -14.13 -11.54
CA GLU A 253 -48.63 -13.73 -12.75
C GLU A 253 -49.30 -14.93 -13.43
N LYS A 254 -48.59 -16.06 -13.56
CA LYS A 254 -49.18 -17.31 -14.10
C LYS A 254 -50.32 -17.82 -13.24
N ASP A 255 -50.17 -17.77 -11.92
CA ASP A 255 -51.20 -18.23 -10.98
C ASP A 255 -52.43 -17.31 -11.03
N ILE A 256 -52.24 -15.99 -11.11
CA ILE A 256 -53.32 -15.03 -11.32
C ILE A 256 -54.06 -15.32 -12.62
N ASP A 257 -53.35 -15.55 -13.73
CA ASP A 257 -53.98 -15.86 -15.01
C ASP A 257 -54.71 -17.21 -15.02
N ARG A 258 -54.24 -18.17 -14.22
CA ARG A 258 -54.96 -19.43 -14.00
C ARG A 258 -56.24 -19.19 -13.21
N ILE A 259 -56.18 -18.39 -12.14
CA ILE A 259 -57.34 -18.03 -11.32
C ILE A 259 -58.36 -17.26 -12.17
N LYS A 260 -57.93 -16.28 -12.96
CA LYS A 260 -58.81 -15.53 -13.88
C LYS A 260 -59.53 -16.46 -14.84
N ARG A 261 -58.83 -17.44 -15.43
CA ARG A 261 -59.45 -18.44 -16.33
C ARG A 261 -60.47 -19.31 -15.60
N SER A 262 -60.12 -19.82 -14.41
CA SER A 262 -61.04 -20.59 -13.57
C SER A 262 -62.30 -19.79 -13.22
N TYR A 263 -62.15 -18.51 -12.87
CA TYR A 263 -63.27 -17.63 -12.56
C TYR A 263 -64.18 -17.42 -13.77
N ILE A 264 -63.62 -17.19 -14.96
CA ILE A 264 -64.40 -17.06 -16.20
C ILE A 264 -65.18 -18.35 -16.49
N GLU A 265 -64.56 -19.52 -16.34
CA GLU A 265 -65.23 -20.81 -16.51
C GLU A 265 -66.37 -21.01 -15.51
N ASP A 266 -66.18 -20.60 -14.25
CA ASP A 266 -67.20 -20.73 -13.22
C ASP A 266 -68.36 -19.75 -13.43
N VAL A 267 -68.09 -18.53 -13.90
CA VAL A 267 -69.14 -17.57 -14.34
C VAL A 267 -69.95 -18.14 -15.50
N GLN A 268 -69.30 -18.76 -16.50
CA GLN A 268 -70.00 -19.38 -17.63
C GLN A 268 -70.89 -20.55 -17.19
N LYS A 269 -70.41 -21.41 -16.28
CA LYS A 269 -71.23 -22.48 -15.69
C LYS A 269 -72.42 -21.90 -14.93
N PHE A 270 -72.22 -20.83 -14.17
CA PHE A 270 -73.29 -20.17 -13.43
C PHE A 270 -74.35 -19.56 -14.36
N GLU A 271 -73.95 -18.89 -15.44
CA GLU A 271 -74.87 -18.39 -16.47
C GLU A 271 -75.68 -19.50 -17.15
N ALA A 272 -75.05 -20.64 -17.45
CA ALA A 272 -75.72 -21.80 -18.01
C ALA A 272 -76.77 -22.38 -17.04
N ILE A 273 -76.44 -22.47 -15.75
CA ILE A 273 -77.39 -22.90 -14.71
C ILE A 273 -78.53 -21.89 -14.58
N LYS A 274 -78.26 -20.59 -14.60
CA LYS A 274 -79.27 -19.52 -14.54
C LYS A 274 -80.26 -19.62 -15.71
N LYS A 275 -79.77 -19.89 -16.93
CA LYS A 275 -80.61 -20.13 -18.12
C LYS A 275 -81.52 -21.36 -18.01
N ILE A 276 -81.09 -22.38 -17.26
CA ILE A 276 -81.90 -23.58 -17.00
C ILE A 276 -82.95 -23.31 -15.91
N LEU A 277 -82.59 -22.56 -14.87
CA LEU A 277 -83.47 -22.30 -13.73
C LEU A 277 -84.58 -21.29 -14.03
N ASP A 278 -84.38 -20.36 -14.96
CA ASP A 278 -85.34 -19.29 -15.24
C ASP A 278 -85.49 -18.99 -16.75
N PRO A 279 -86.21 -19.85 -17.51
CA PRO A 279 -86.35 -19.72 -18.97
C PRO A 279 -87.21 -18.52 -19.42
N ALA A 280 -87.85 -17.80 -18.49
CA ALA A 280 -88.72 -16.65 -18.80
C ALA A 280 -87.98 -15.32 -18.92
N SER A 281 -86.68 -15.25 -18.64
CA SER A 281 -85.91 -13.99 -18.69
C SER A 281 -85.14 -13.74 -20.00
N VAL A 282 -85.40 -14.49 -21.07
CA VAL A 282 -84.58 -14.46 -22.30
C VAL A 282 -85.02 -13.39 -23.32
N ASP A 283 -86.19 -12.76 -23.16
CA ASP A 283 -86.63 -11.69 -24.05
C ASP A 283 -86.62 -10.32 -23.36
N GLN A 284 -85.43 -9.80 -23.05
CA GLN A 284 -85.19 -8.35 -22.97
C GLN A 284 -83.69 -8.07 -22.79
N GLU A 285 -83.01 -7.80 -23.91
CA GLU A 285 -82.18 -6.60 -24.12
C GLU A 285 -81.36 -6.78 -25.40
N ASN A 286 -82.01 -6.47 -26.53
CA ASN A 286 -81.34 -5.95 -27.70
C ASN A 286 -82.16 -4.74 -28.16
N GLY A 287 -81.61 -3.55 -27.90
CA GLY A 287 -82.08 -2.28 -28.45
C GLY A 287 -82.60 -1.30 -27.40
N ILE A 288 -81.82 -0.24 -27.16
CA ILE A 288 -82.23 1.16 -27.33
C ILE A 288 -80.95 2.01 -27.22
N ASP A 289 -80.56 2.60 -28.36
CA ASP A 289 -79.81 3.86 -28.43
C ASP A 289 -80.63 4.96 -27.74
N LYS A 290 -80.00 5.76 -26.86
CA LYS A 290 -80.31 7.19 -26.72
C LYS A 290 -79.20 7.95 -26.01
N GLU A 291 -78.73 8.97 -26.71
CA GLU A 291 -77.79 10.00 -26.30
C GLU A 291 -78.29 10.85 -25.10
N HIS A 292 -77.31 11.50 -24.45
CA HIS A 292 -77.37 12.71 -23.63
C HIS A 292 -78.16 12.70 -22.30
N HIS A 293 -77.44 12.81 -21.17
CA HIS A 293 -77.29 14.11 -20.49
C HIS A 293 -76.24 14.07 -19.37
N GLU A 294 -75.68 15.26 -19.15
CA GLU A 294 -74.63 15.68 -18.23
C GLU A 294 -75.04 15.66 -16.74
N ASP A 295 -74.00 15.73 -15.90
CA ASP A 295 -73.90 16.31 -14.56
C ASP A 295 -74.91 15.92 -13.47
N GLU A 296 -74.39 15.31 -12.39
CA GLU A 296 -74.66 15.83 -11.05
C GLU A 296 -73.62 15.33 -10.03
N ASP A 297 -73.09 16.31 -9.30
CA ASP A 297 -72.09 16.23 -8.25
C ASP A 297 -72.56 15.36 -7.06
N VAL A 298 -71.66 14.52 -6.53
CA VAL A 298 -71.75 14.02 -5.16
C VAL A 298 -70.57 14.55 -4.38
N GLU A 299 -70.77 15.74 -3.81
CA GLU A 299 -70.02 16.26 -2.67
C GLU A 299 -70.40 15.49 -1.39
N MET A 300 -69.66 15.73 -0.30
CA MET A 300 -69.75 15.20 1.08
C MET A 300 -68.72 14.09 1.37
N GLY A 301 -67.70 14.27 2.20
CA GLY A 301 -67.34 15.39 3.07
C GLY A 301 -66.02 15.07 3.79
N GLU A 302 -65.31 16.12 4.18
CA GLU A 302 -64.08 16.05 4.98
C GLU A 302 -64.37 15.50 6.38
N ALA A 303 -63.48 14.62 6.86
CA ALA A 303 -63.21 14.45 8.27
C ALA A 303 -61.72 14.13 8.45
N GLU A 304 -60.98 15.15 8.89
CA GLU A 304 -59.63 15.00 9.42
C GLU A 304 -59.64 14.19 10.72
N GLY A 305 -58.58 13.39 10.90
CA GLY A 305 -57.89 13.23 12.18
C GLY A 305 -58.55 12.35 13.24
N GLU A 306 -57.99 11.16 13.46
CA GLU A 306 -57.43 10.82 14.78
C GLU A 306 -56.50 9.60 14.66
N THR A 307 -55.34 9.76 15.28
CA THR A 307 -54.22 8.82 15.39
C THR A 307 -54.62 7.51 16.08
N PRO A 308 -54.14 6.33 15.65
CA PRO A 308 -54.17 5.17 16.51
C PRO A 308 -53.05 5.27 17.55
N GLU A 309 -53.46 5.28 18.82
CA GLU A 309 -52.62 5.05 19.98
C GLU A 309 -51.78 3.79 19.82
N ALA A 310 -50.54 3.89 20.31
CA ALA A 310 -49.60 2.80 20.40
C ALA A 310 -49.86 1.92 21.63
N VAL A 311 -49.18 0.76 21.59
CA VAL A 311 -48.76 -0.12 22.69
C VAL A 311 -49.80 -1.14 23.15
N ASP A 312 -49.55 -2.43 22.86
CA ASP A 312 -49.07 -3.35 23.91
C ASP A 312 -48.58 -4.68 23.31
N GLU A 313 -47.29 -4.99 23.48
CA GLU A 313 -46.84 -6.37 23.60
C GLU A 313 -45.60 -6.39 24.51
N THR A 314 -45.80 -6.80 25.76
CA THR A 314 -44.74 -7.17 26.69
C THR A 314 -44.99 -8.59 27.22
N VAL A 315 -43.87 -9.25 27.57
CA VAL A 315 -43.71 -10.51 28.34
C VAL A 315 -43.85 -11.79 27.50
N ALA A 316 -42.91 -12.76 27.42
CA ALA A 316 -42.00 -13.37 28.41
C ALA A 316 -40.70 -13.85 27.69
N GLU A 317 -39.49 -13.66 28.21
CA GLU A 317 -38.78 -14.37 29.31
C GLU A 317 -38.16 -15.74 28.93
N ALA A 318 -36.88 -15.88 29.32
CA ALA A 318 -36.09 -17.08 29.61
C ALA A 318 -35.24 -17.72 28.49
N GLY A 319 -33.91 -17.63 28.65
CA GLY A 319 -32.96 -18.60 28.12
C GLY A 319 -31.55 -18.09 27.80
N ASP A 320 -30.76 -17.81 28.83
CA ASP A 320 -29.27 -17.84 28.82
C ASP A 320 -28.87 -18.90 29.88
N PRO A 321 -27.64 -19.45 30.00
CA PRO A 321 -26.42 -19.47 29.17
C PRO A 321 -25.82 -20.89 28.97
N GLU A 322 -24.80 -21.08 28.13
CA GLU A 322 -23.61 -21.97 28.30
C GLU A 322 -22.61 -21.57 27.19
N ASP A 323 -21.55 -20.80 27.42
CA ASP A 323 -20.27 -21.12 28.08
C ASP A 323 -19.57 -22.40 27.57
N HIS A 324 -18.63 -22.23 26.63
CA HIS A 324 -17.49 -23.13 26.49
C HIS A 324 -16.26 -22.36 25.96
N HIS A 325 -15.39 -22.05 26.92
CA HIS A 325 -13.95 -21.99 26.77
C HIS A 325 -13.38 -22.99 25.77
N SER A 326 -12.48 -22.52 24.89
CA SER A 326 -11.25 -23.25 24.60
C SER A 326 -10.16 -22.31 24.10
N GLU A 327 -9.15 -22.14 24.94
CA GLU A 327 -7.80 -21.72 24.62
C GLU A 327 -7.22 -22.59 23.49
N ALA A 328 -6.41 -21.99 22.62
CA ALA A 328 -5.33 -22.68 21.93
C ALA A 328 -4.23 -21.66 21.59
N GLU A 329 -3.33 -21.50 22.55
CA GLU A 329 -1.94 -21.12 22.31
C GLU A 329 -1.26 -22.19 21.44
N SER A 330 -0.48 -21.77 20.43
CA SER A 330 0.71 -22.43 19.87
C SER A 330 1.12 -21.63 18.63
N ASP A 331 2.37 -21.34 18.30
CA ASP A 331 3.67 -21.54 18.94
C ASP A 331 4.60 -20.57 18.18
N ILE A 332 5.42 -19.83 18.91
CA ILE A 332 6.52 -19.04 18.35
C ILE A 332 7.79 -19.81 18.66
N GLY A 333 8.53 -20.15 17.60
CA GLY A 333 9.91 -20.64 17.67
C GLY A 333 10.13 -21.72 16.61
N ASP A 334 11.28 -21.89 16.01
CA ASP A 334 12.49 -21.09 15.87
C ASP A 334 13.30 -21.86 14.79
N GLU A 335 14.27 -21.19 14.17
CA GLU A 335 15.50 -21.79 13.62
C GLU A 335 15.50 -23.11 12.82
N ALA A 336 15.97 -23.02 11.57
CA ALA A 336 17.25 -23.61 11.12
C ALA A 336 17.36 -23.45 9.59
N TYR A 337 18.22 -22.57 9.08
CA TYR A 337 19.57 -22.94 8.64
C TYR A 337 19.67 -24.36 8.03
N ARG A 338 19.55 -24.43 6.70
CA ARG A 338 20.44 -25.21 5.83
C ARG A 338 20.44 -24.66 4.41
#